data_AF-A0A345VMR7-F1
#
_entry.id   AF-A0A345VMR7-F1
#
_cell.length_a   1.000
_cell.length_b   1.000
_cell.length_c   1.000
_cell.angle_alpha   90.00
_cell.angle_beta   90.00
_cell.angle_gamma   90.00
#
_symmetry.space_group_name_H-M   'P 1'
#
loop_
_entity.id
_entity.type
_entity.pdbx_description
1 polymer ?
#
loop_
_entity_poly.entity_id
_entity_poly.type
_entity_poly.pdbx_seq_one_letter_code
_entity_poly.pdbx_strand_id
1 'polypeptide(L)'
;MRILQIGQVNWALEVDLPGQLDWLYTPVESLGDLLINLKESEIAKKQKDNGDLEMELADVQIYFNAVLLTEQVSESALTDLIPTVDAHAVFQDIGIENISESSEGFFRQKMLKTLPKNGTKQEKVDYLHLNLFSGQYGAKLKIPEIDINPRFSGQVTYDGNVGVEFSGDFGSEFEPLMTFRYNLSSFDINLELWQEFVKDDSVKIQMEIVGYQKGSLGDIAKVVVLTENELAQPYVLETDPQVGFYSVSISAKGQGKLKLGVCHWRYSRDGLGQFILGGHRHSDYKRQEVITYFNPGDMKPPLNVYFSGFRGAEGFEGFYMMQRLGAPFMLIGDPRLEGGAFYSGTEELESSIIDAIEESLDYLGFKKNQLILSGLSMGSFGALYYASHFNPHAVIVGKPFTNVGDTVTALKLKRPDEFETSGDMLRNFTGASDEQAIEALNQKFWDKFNQSRFPNTIFALGFMEQDDYDGLATGRLIENLADHDAHVLAKGYEGRHNDNSRAINRWFITQYHRILRNDFGREL
;
A
#
# COMPACT_ATOMS: atom_id res chain seq x y z
N MET A 1 -18.75 1.09 -13.76
CA MET A 1 -18.55 0.27 -12.53
C MET A 1 -19.70 -0.71 -12.46
N ARG A 2 -19.47 -1.98 -12.14
CA ARG A 2 -20.50 -3.03 -12.10
C ARG A 2 -20.61 -3.64 -10.71
N ILE A 3 -21.79 -3.62 -10.11
CA ILE A 3 -22.07 -4.19 -8.78
C ILE A 3 -23.14 -5.27 -8.93
N LEU A 4 -22.94 -6.43 -8.31
CA LEU A 4 -23.94 -7.48 -8.21
C LEU A 4 -24.57 -7.49 -6.82
N GLN A 5 -25.87 -7.24 -6.75
CA GLN A 5 -26.67 -7.44 -5.55
C GLN A 5 -27.30 -8.83 -5.55
N ILE A 6 -27.16 -9.56 -4.44
CA ILE A 6 -27.83 -10.84 -4.21
C ILE A 6 -28.81 -10.67 -3.05
N GLY A 7 -30.09 -10.96 -3.29
CA GLY A 7 -31.16 -10.71 -2.33
C GLY A 7 -32.55 -11.00 -2.87
N GLN A 8 -33.56 -10.87 -1.99
CA GLN A 8 -34.99 -10.94 -2.34
C GLN A 8 -35.57 -9.66 -2.94
N VAL A 9 -34.94 -8.51 -2.68
CA VAL A 9 -35.46 -7.19 -3.07
C VAL A 9 -34.42 -6.43 -3.86
N ASN A 10 -34.73 -6.05 -5.10
CA ASN A 10 -33.84 -5.25 -5.94
C ASN A 10 -33.79 -3.80 -5.46
N TRP A 11 -32.66 -3.36 -4.92
CA TRP A 11 -32.49 -1.99 -4.44
C TRP A 11 -32.58 -0.95 -5.56
N ALA A 12 -32.20 -1.30 -6.79
CA ALA A 12 -32.28 -0.40 -7.94
C ALA A 12 -33.71 0.04 -8.30
N LEU A 13 -34.74 -0.62 -7.76
CA LEU A 13 -36.14 -0.21 -7.93
C LEU A 13 -36.59 0.84 -6.91
N GLU A 14 -35.77 1.11 -5.88
CA GLU A 14 -36.10 1.97 -4.74
C GLU A 14 -35.13 3.15 -4.57
N VAL A 15 -34.09 3.23 -5.40
CA VAL A 15 -33.01 4.23 -5.32
C VAL A 15 -32.72 4.83 -6.69
N ASP A 16 -32.21 6.05 -6.70
CA ASP A 16 -31.68 6.70 -7.89
C ASP A 16 -30.22 6.25 -8.10
N LEU A 17 -29.96 5.46 -9.13
CA LEU A 17 -28.61 4.95 -9.42
C LEU A 17 -27.71 6.07 -9.95
N PRO A 18 -26.50 6.27 -9.39
CA PRO A 18 -25.55 7.26 -9.88
C PRO A 18 -25.01 6.93 -11.28
N GLY A 19 -25.16 7.86 -12.22
CA GLY A 19 -24.43 7.88 -13.50
C GLY A 19 -24.38 6.55 -14.27
N GLN A 20 -23.16 6.10 -14.60
CA GLN A 20 -22.87 4.85 -15.34
C GLN A 20 -22.69 3.62 -14.41
N LEU A 21 -23.37 3.58 -13.27
CA LEU A 21 -23.35 2.41 -12.38
C LEU A 21 -24.20 1.29 -12.98
N ASP A 22 -23.55 0.17 -13.32
CA ASP A 22 -24.18 -1.06 -13.80
C ASP A 22 -24.58 -1.90 -12.57
N TRP A 23 -25.80 -1.69 -12.08
CA TRP A 23 -26.36 -2.42 -10.93
C TRP A 23 -27.11 -3.66 -11.41
N LEU A 24 -26.53 -4.82 -11.13
CA LEU A 24 -27.12 -6.11 -11.41
C LEU A 24 -27.75 -6.67 -10.14
N TYR A 25 -28.85 -7.40 -10.32
CA TYR A 25 -29.60 -7.99 -9.23
C TYR A 25 -30.03 -9.40 -9.58
N THR A 26 -29.95 -10.31 -8.61
CA THR A 26 -30.54 -11.65 -8.73
C THR A 26 -30.84 -12.24 -7.35
N PRO A 27 -31.94 -13.01 -7.18
CA PRO A 27 -32.04 -13.98 -6.10
C PRO A 27 -30.93 -15.03 -6.22
N VAL A 28 -30.50 -15.60 -5.09
CA VAL A 28 -29.37 -16.55 -5.08
C VAL A 28 -29.64 -17.79 -5.94
N GLU A 29 -30.89 -18.23 -6.04
CA GLU A 29 -31.32 -19.39 -6.83
C GLU A 29 -31.15 -19.17 -8.34
N SER A 30 -31.16 -17.92 -8.78
CA SER A 30 -31.02 -17.53 -10.19
C SER A 30 -29.62 -17.01 -10.53
N LEU A 31 -28.65 -17.15 -9.62
CA LEU A 31 -27.28 -16.68 -9.83
C LEU A 31 -26.60 -17.37 -11.01
N GLY A 32 -26.75 -18.70 -11.12
CA GLY A 32 -26.16 -19.47 -12.23
C GLY A 32 -26.67 -19.00 -13.60
N ASP A 33 -27.99 -18.84 -13.73
CA ASP A 33 -28.62 -18.34 -14.96
C ASP A 33 -28.15 -16.92 -15.31
N LEU A 34 -28.02 -16.03 -14.31
CA LEU A 34 -27.49 -14.68 -14.54
C LEU A 34 -26.06 -14.74 -15.10
N LEU A 35 -25.17 -15.55 -14.51
CA LEU A 35 -23.78 -15.65 -14.95
C LEU A 35 -23.67 -16.21 -16.37
N ILE A 36 -24.49 -17.20 -16.73
CA ILE A 36 -24.55 -17.75 -18.10
C ILE A 36 -24.99 -16.64 -19.07
N ASN A 37 -26.10 -15.95 -18.77
CA ASN A 37 -26.63 -14.89 -19.63
C ASN A 37 -25.61 -13.74 -19.82
N LEU A 38 -24.87 -13.36 -18.77
CA LEU A 38 -23.82 -12.35 -18.86
C LEU A 38 -22.68 -12.80 -19.78
N LYS A 39 -22.25 -14.06 -19.68
CA LYS A 39 -21.21 -14.62 -20.55
C LYS A 39 -21.66 -14.66 -22.01
N GLU A 40 -22.88 -15.12 -22.28
CA GLU A 40 -23.46 -15.12 -23.63
C GLU A 40 -23.54 -13.70 -24.23
N SER A 41 -23.91 -12.71 -23.43
CA SER A 41 -23.93 -11.30 -23.84
C SER A 41 -22.53 -10.78 -24.23
N GLU A 42 -21.50 -11.13 -23.46
CA GLU A 42 -20.12 -10.75 -23.76
C GLU A 42 -19.58 -11.47 -25.02
N ILE A 43 -19.95 -12.73 -25.25
CA ILE A 43 -19.64 -13.45 -26.51
C ILE A 43 -20.29 -12.71 -27.69
N ALA A 44 -21.59 -12.43 -27.60
CA ALA A 44 -22.33 -11.76 -28.67
C ALA A 44 -21.74 -10.38 -29.01
N LYS A 45 -21.31 -9.61 -28.00
CA LYS A 45 -20.60 -8.34 -28.20
C LYS A 45 -19.28 -8.54 -28.93
N LYS A 46 -18.44 -9.47 -28.46
CA LYS A 46 -17.11 -9.73 -29.07
C LYS A 46 -17.22 -10.26 -30.50
N GLN A 47 -18.20 -11.10 -30.79
CA GLN A 47 -18.47 -11.58 -32.15
C GLN A 47 -18.92 -10.44 -33.08
N LYS A 48 -19.73 -9.51 -32.57
CA LYS A 48 -20.12 -8.32 -33.32
C LYS A 48 -18.94 -7.40 -33.63
N ASP A 49 -17.99 -7.28 -32.71
CA ASP A 49 -16.84 -6.38 -32.85
C ASP A 49 -15.68 -7.00 -33.66
N ASN A 50 -15.48 -8.32 -33.60
CA ASN A 50 -14.30 -9.01 -34.16
C ASN A 50 -14.61 -10.10 -35.22
N GLY A 51 -15.88 -10.29 -35.62
CA GLY A 51 -16.30 -11.33 -36.58
C GLY A 51 -16.53 -12.70 -35.93
N ASP A 52 -16.65 -13.76 -36.75
CA ASP A 52 -16.94 -15.16 -36.35
C ASP A 52 -15.79 -15.83 -35.57
N LEU A 53 -15.36 -15.24 -34.46
CA LEU A 53 -14.52 -15.92 -33.47
C LEU A 53 -15.40 -16.92 -32.71
N GLU A 54 -15.12 -18.21 -32.87
CA GLU A 54 -15.63 -19.26 -31.99
C GLU A 54 -15.04 -19.03 -30.59
N MET A 55 -15.90 -18.67 -29.64
CA MET A 55 -15.55 -18.50 -28.23
C MET A 55 -16.48 -19.39 -27.40
N GLU A 56 -15.90 -20.16 -26.47
CA GLU A 56 -16.68 -20.94 -25.53
C GLU A 56 -17.03 -20.10 -24.29
N LEU A 57 -18.12 -20.46 -23.60
CA LEU A 57 -18.50 -19.82 -22.33
C LEU A 57 -17.41 -19.92 -21.25
N ALA A 58 -16.56 -20.94 -21.33
CA ALA A 58 -15.44 -21.14 -20.42
C ALA A 58 -14.35 -20.05 -20.58
N ASP A 59 -14.21 -19.48 -21.77
CA ASP A 59 -13.16 -18.49 -22.09
C ASP A 59 -13.56 -17.05 -21.72
N VAL A 60 -14.81 -16.85 -21.29
CA VAL A 60 -15.37 -15.54 -20.99
C VAL A 60 -15.37 -15.31 -19.50
N GLN A 61 -14.53 -14.37 -19.06
CA GLN A 61 -14.50 -13.91 -17.68
C GLN A 61 -15.47 -12.75 -17.48
N ILE A 62 -16.34 -12.89 -16.49
CA ILE A 62 -17.18 -11.82 -15.95
C ILE A 62 -16.48 -11.28 -14.71
N TYR A 63 -16.46 -9.96 -14.56
CA TYR A 63 -15.88 -9.28 -13.41
C TYR A 63 -16.87 -8.31 -12.79
N PHE A 64 -16.96 -8.32 -11.46
CA PHE A 64 -17.75 -7.40 -10.66
C PHE A 64 -16.81 -6.54 -9.81
N ASN A 65 -17.07 -5.23 -9.73
CA ASN A 65 -16.37 -4.33 -8.82
C ASN A 65 -16.73 -4.61 -7.36
N ALA A 66 -17.96 -5.10 -7.10
CA ALA A 66 -18.37 -5.61 -5.80
C ALA A 66 -19.56 -6.58 -5.91
N VAL A 67 -19.70 -7.42 -4.89
CA VAL A 67 -20.90 -8.21 -4.63
C VAL A 67 -21.50 -7.76 -3.30
N LEU A 68 -22.80 -7.45 -3.28
CA LEU A 68 -23.54 -7.04 -2.08
C LEU A 68 -24.60 -8.08 -1.73
N LEU A 69 -24.46 -8.70 -0.57
CA LEU A 69 -25.41 -9.65 0.01
C LEU A 69 -26.41 -8.89 0.87
N THR A 70 -27.67 -8.87 0.45
CA THR A 70 -28.78 -8.20 1.16
C THR A 70 -29.73 -9.19 1.85
N GLU A 71 -29.33 -10.46 1.91
CA GLU A 71 -29.96 -11.52 2.70
C GLU A 71 -28.91 -12.54 3.17
N GLN A 72 -29.35 -13.51 3.98
CA GLN A 72 -28.54 -14.68 4.30
C GLN A 72 -28.53 -15.65 3.12
N VAL A 73 -27.35 -16.08 2.71
CA VAL A 73 -27.15 -17.01 1.59
C VAL A 73 -26.19 -18.13 2.01
N SER A 74 -26.43 -19.33 1.51
CA SER A 74 -25.47 -20.43 1.70
C SER A 74 -24.18 -20.12 0.94
N GLU A 75 -23.04 -20.33 1.59
CA GLU A 75 -21.72 -20.07 1.01
C GLU A 75 -21.49 -20.94 -0.24
N SER A 76 -21.98 -22.18 -0.22
CA SER A 76 -21.87 -23.12 -1.35
C SER A 76 -22.47 -22.59 -2.66
N ALA A 77 -23.55 -21.80 -2.57
CA ALA A 77 -24.23 -21.22 -3.74
C ALA A 77 -23.42 -20.12 -4.43
N LEU A 78 -22.39 -19.60 -3.78
CA LEU A 78 -21.57 -18.48 -4.29
C LEU A 78 -20.26 -18.95 -4.95
N THR A 79 -20.02 -20.26 -5.03
CA THR A 79 -18.76 -20.84 -5.54
C THR A 79 -18.41 -20.32 -6.94
N ASP A 80 -19.39 -20.14 -7.82
CA ASP A 80 -19.19 -19.64 -9.19
C ASP A 80 -18.75 -18.16 -9.25
N LEU A 81 -18.84 -17.43 -8.14
CA LEU A 81 -18.35 -16.05 -8.03
C LEU A 81 -16.87 -15.96 -7.64
N ILE A 82 -16.22 -17.05 -7.24
CA ILE A 82 -14.80 -17.04 -6.88
C ILE A 82 -13.92 -16.36 -7.97
N PRO A 83 -14.05 -16.66 -9.27
CA PRO A 83 -13.21 -16.02 -10.29
C PRO A 83 -13.70 -14.62 -10.72
N THR A 84 -14.84 -14.13 -10.21
CA THR A 84 -15.52 -12.95 -10.75
C THR A 84 -15.39 -11.69 -9.90
N VAL A 85 -14.89 -11.81 -8.66
CA VAL A 85 -14.74 -10.68 -7.73
C VAL A 85 -13.44 -10.80 -6.94
N ASP A 86 -12.77 -9.69 -6.71
CA ASP A 86 -11.54 -9.63 -5.91
C ASP A 86 -11.83 -9.82 -4.41
N ALA A 87 -10.81 -10.20 -3.65
CA ALA A 87 -10.90 -10.19 -2.18
C ALA A 87 -11.20 -8.77 -1.67
N HIS A 88 -11.97 -8.68 -0.58
CA HIS A 88 -12.45 -7.44 0.05
C HIS A 88 -13.49 -6.65 -0.75
N ALA A 89 -13.97 -7.19 -1.88
CA ALA A 89 -15.04 -6.59 -2.68
C ALA A 89 -16.40 -7.30 -2.49
N VAL A 90 -16.53 -8.12 -1.45
CA VAL A 90 -17.80 -8.77 -1.09
C VAL A 90 -18.29 -8.20 0.24
N PHE A 91 -19.50 -7.66 0.21
CA PHE A 91 -20.14 -7.00 1.34
C PHE A 91 -21.43 -7.70 1.72
N GLN A 92 -21.75 -7.73 3.01
CA GLN A 92 -23.10 -8.01 3.50
C GLN A 92 -23.71 -6.75 4.10
N ASP A 93 -25.03 -6.60 3.96
CA ASP A 93 -25.74 -5.48 4.57
C ASP A 93 -25.77 -5.58 6.10
N ILE A 94 -25.94 -4.44 6.75
CA ILE A 94 -25.98 -4.34 8.22
C ILE A 94 -27.19 -5.12 8.76
N GLY A 95 -26.95 -5.90 9.82
CA GLY A 95 -27.96 -6.73 10.46
C GLY A 95 -28.10 -8.12 9.86
N ILE A 96 -27.32 -8.44 8.83
CA ILE A 96 -27.22 -9.75 8.21
C ILE A 96 -25.92 -10.40 8.67
N GLU A 97 -25.99 -11.68 9.02
CA GLU A 97 -24.85 -12.47 9.39
C GLU A 97 -24.80 -13.73 8.51
N ASN A 98 -23.88 -13.72 7.54
CA ASN A 98 -23.51 -14.90 6.77
C ASN A 98 -22.33 -15.58 7.43
N ILE A 99 -22.43 -16.90 7.60
CA ILE A 99 -21.44 -17.71 8.30
C ILE A 99 -20.64 -18.51 7.28
N SER A 100 -19.32 -18.55 7.44
CA SER A 100 -18.49 -19.41 6.61
C SER A 100 -18.75 -20.88 6.94
N GLU A 101 -19.07 -21.65 5.91
CA GLU A 101 -19.36 -23.08 5.97
C GLU A 101 -18.09 -23.92 5.79
N SER A 102 -17.04 -23.34 5.18
CA SER A 102 -15.77 -24.01 4.89
C SER A 102 -14.55 -23.15 5.20
N SER A 103 -13.47 -23.79 5.69
CA SER A 103 -12.18 -23.14 5.87
C SER A 103 -11.56 -22.66 4.55
N GLU A 104 -12.02 -23.14 3.40
CA GLU A 104 -11.60 -22.67 2.07
C GLU A 104 -12.76 -22.05 1.29
N GLY A 105 -13.84 -21.67 1.98
CA GLY A 105 -15.08 -21.18 1.37
C GLY A 105 -14.98 -19.77 0.78
N PHE A 106 -16.02 -19.40 0.02
CA PHE A 106 -16.12 -18.11 -0.68
C PHE A 106 -15.96 -16.92 0.26
N PHE A 107 -16.57 -16.91 1.45
CA PHE A 107 -16.50 -15.77 2.37
C PHE A 107 -15.10 -15.57 2.93
N ARG A 108 -14.34 -16.64 3.16
CA ARG A 108 -12.95 -16.53 3.59
C ARG A 108 -12.05 -16.06 2.45
N GLN A 109 -12.14 -16.70 1.29
CA GLN A 109 -11.36 -16.31 0.11
C GLN A 109 -11.59 -14.84 -0.28
N LYS A 110 -12.84 -14.37 -0.15
CA LYS A 110 -13.22 -13.01 -0.52
C LYS A 110 -13.22 -12.02 0.62
N MET A 111 -12.86 -12.43 1.83
CA MET A 111 -12.82 -11.57 3.02
C MET A 111 -14.13 -10.81 3.18
N LEU A 112 -15.26 -11.54 3.31
CA LEU A 112 -16.59 -10.94 3.46
C LEU A 112 -16.58 -9.89 4.59
N LYS A 113 -17.08 -8.69 4.28
CA LYS A 113 -17.19 -7.60 5.26
C LYS A 113 -18.62 -7.12 5.39
N THR A 114 -19.00 -6.68 6.58
CA THR A 114 -20.22 -5.89 6.73
C THR A 114 -19.97 -4.50 6.14
N LEU A 115 -20.93 -3.99 5.37
CA LEU A 115 -20.83 -2.66 4.81
C LEU A 115 -20.74 -1.61 5.94
N PRO A 116 -19.69 -0.77 5.98
CA PRO A 116 -19.51 0.17 7.09
C PRO A 116 -20.52 1.32 7.06
N LYS A 117 -21.05 1.67 5.89
CA LYS A 117 -22.06 2.72 5.74
C LYS A 117 -23.41 2.25 6.27
N ASN A 118 -23.77 2.75 7.44
CA ASN A 118 -25.15 2.69 7.93
C ASN A 118 -25.98 3.82 7.34
N GLY A 119 -27.24 3.55 7.02
CA GLY A 119 -28.13 4.52 6.37
C GLY A 119 -29.16 3.86 5.47
N THR A 120 -29.83 4.71 4.69
CA THR A 120 -30.78 4.33 3.65
C THR A 120 -30.09 3.55 2.53
N LYS A 121 -30.89 2.84 1.71
CA LYS A 121 -30.37 2.16 0.51
C LYS A 121 -29.66 3.13 -0.44
N GLN A 122 -30.19 4.35 -0.59
CA GLN A 122 -29.57 5.39 -1.42
C GLN A 122 -28.16 5.74 -0.93
N GLU A 123 -28.01 6.05 0.36
CA GLU A 123 -26.70 6.43 0.93
C GLU A 123 -25.67 5.30 0.82
N LYS A 124 -26.10 4.03 0.89
CA LYS A 124 -25.24 2.87 0.69
C LYS A 124 -24.80 2.72 -0.77
N VAL A 125 -25.72 2.89 -1.71
CA VAL A 125 -25.42 2.86 -3.16
C VAL A 125 -24.45 3.98 -3.53
N ASP A 126 -24.68 5.19 -3.06
CA ASP A 126 -23.81 6.35 -3.31
C ASP A 126 -22.42 6.14 -2.69
N TYR A 127 -22.36 5.60 -1.47
CA TYR A 127 -21.11 5.25 -0.81
C TYR A 127 -20.31 4.19 -1.60
N LEU A 128 -20.96 3.14 -2.10
CA LEU A 128 -20.31 2.12 -2.93
C LEU A 128 -19.82 2.73 -4.25
N HIS A 129 -20.63 3.56 -4.90
CA HIS A 129 -20.26 4.24 -6.14
C HIS A 129 -19.01 5.10 -5.99
N LEU A 130 -18.93 5.87 -4.89
CA LEU A 130 -17.81 6.76 -4.62
C LEU A 130 -16.52 6.00 -4.28
N ASN A 131 -16.61 4.90 -3.53
CA ASN A 131 -15.45 4.26 -2.89
C ASN A 131 -14.91 3.01 -3.60
N LEU A 132 -15.63 2.47 -4.59
CA LEU A 132 -15.21 1.29 -5.38
C LEU A 132 -14.46 1.64 -6.68
N PHE A 133 -13.87 2.84 -6.77
CA PHE A 133 -13.06 3.24 -7.92
C PHE A 133 -11.88 2.28 -8.14
N SER A 134 -11.43 2.17 -9.40
CA SER A 134 -10.26 1.39 -9.77
C SER A 134 -8.96 2.16 -9.55
N GLY A 135 -7.88 1.43 -9.28
CA GLY A 135 -6.57 2.01 -9.08
C GLY A 135 -6.35 2.57 -7.67
N GLN A 136 -5.27 3.33 -7.53
CA GLN A 136 -4.79 3.89 -6.29
C GLN A 136 -3.95 5.13 -6.60
N TYR A 137 -3.94 6.10 -5.70
CA TYR A 137 -3.04 7.24 -5.80
C TYR A 137 -2.83 7.88 -4.43
N GLY A 138 -1.62 8.35 -4.20
CA GLY A 138 -1.29 9.29 -3.14
C GLY A 138 -0.01 10.03 -3.46
N ALA A 139 0.17 11.17 -2.81
CA ALA A 139 1.35 12.02 -2.91
C ALA A 139 1.48 12.85 -1.63
N LYS A 140 2.46 13.76 -1.61
CA LYS A 140 2.82 14.56 -0.44
C LYS A 140 2.78 16.04 -0.78
N LEU A 141 2.34 16.85 0.17
CA LEU A 141 2.78 18.23 0.27
C LEU A 141 4.16 18.20 0.94
N LYS A 142 5.18 18.71 0.23
CA LYS A 142 6.58 18.38 0.51
C LYS A 142 7.26 19.41 1.41
N ILE A 143 8.31 18.97 2.11
CA ILE A 143 9.12 19.84 2.98
C ILE A 143 9.73 21.06 2.25
N PRO A 144 10.32 20.94 1.04
CA PRO A 144 10.87 22.09 0.32
C PRO A 144 9.84 23.14 -0.11
N GLU A 145 8.56 22.80 -0.01
CA GLU A 145 7.43 23.62 -0.45
C GLU A 145 6.75 24.32 0.75
N ILE A 146 7.40 24.33 1.91
CA ILE A 146 6.91 25.02 3.11
C ILE A 146 7.39 26.47 3.11
N ASP A 147 6.47 27.42 3.31
CA ASP A 147 6.74 28.81 3.62
C ASP A 147 6.47 29.07 5.11
N ILE A 148 7.51 29.52 5.83
CA ILE A 148 7.46 29.81 7.26
C ILE A 148 6.87 31.21 7.47
N ASN A 149 6.02 31.38 8.49
CA ASN A 149 5.52 32.70 8.85
C ASN A 149 6.68 33.62 9.26
N PRO A 150 6.90 34.76 8.58
CA PRO A 150 8.02 35.66 8.86
C PRO A 150 7.97 36.32 10.24
N ARG A 151 6.86 36.19 10.97
CA ARG A 151 6.71 36.68 12.35
C ARG A 151 7.15 35.67 13.41
N PHE A 152 7.36 34.39 13.05
CA PHE A 152 7.89 33.42 13.99
C PHE A 152 9.31 33.81 14.39
N SER A 153 9.54 34.00 15.69
CA SER A 153 10.82 34.51 16.24
C SER A 153 11.72 33.43 16.84
N GLY A 154 11.25 32.17 16.85
CA GLY A 154 12.03 31.02 17.30
C GLY A 154 13.06 30.54 16.28
N GLN A 155 13.75 29.46 16.62
CA GLN A 155 14.68 28.79 15.73
C GLN A 155 13.92 27.88 14.76
N VAL A 156 14.32 27.91 13.49
CA VAL A 156 13.87 26.98 12.45
C VAL A 156 15.07 26.23 11.89
N THR A 157 14.98 24.91 11.76
CA THR A 157 16.03 24.06 11.19
C THR A 157 15.41 23.04 10.24
N TYR A 158 15.96 22.91 9.03
CA TYR A 158 15.57 21.87 8.09
C TYR A 158 16.44 20.63 8.31
N ASP A 159 15.79 19.50 8.61
CA ASP A 159 16.42 18.18 8.76
C ASP A 159 16.40 17.43 7.42
N GLY A 160 17.12 17.96 6.42
CA GLY A 160 16.97 17.50 5.03
C GLY A 160 15.52 17.63 4.56
N ASN A 161 15.02 16.61 3.85
CA ASN A 161 13.60 16.47 3.52
C ASN A 161 12.84 15.57 4.51
N VAL A 162 13.45 15.19 5.65
CA VAL A 162 12.79 14.44 6.71
C VAL A 162 11.75 15.31 7.42
N GLY A 163 12.08 16.57 7.67
CA GLY A 163 11.15 17.51 8.28
C GLY A 163 11.73 18.88 8.60
N VAL A 164 10.86 19.77 9.08
CA VAL A 164 11.22 21.11 9.58
C VAL A 164 11.04 21.14 11.09
N GLU A 165 12.08 21.55 11.81
CA GLU A 165 12.10 21.67 13.26
C GLU A 165 11.98 23.13 13.69
N PHE A 166 10.98 23.40 14.52
CA PHE A 166 10.71 24.69 15.14
C PHE A 166 11.00 24.58 16.63
N SER A 167 11.75 25.53 17.19
CA SER A 167 12.03 25.61 18.63
C SER A 167 11.84 27.03 19.12
N GLY A 168 10.94 27.24 20.09
CA GLY A 168 10.68 28.57 20.64
C GLY A 168 9.34 28.71 21.33
N ASP A 169 8.90 29.96 21.44
CA ASP A 169 7.57 30.35 21.89
C ASP A 169 6.66 30.49 20.67
N PHE A 170 5.55 29.75 20.65
CA PHE A 170 4.52 29.75 19.61
C PHE A 170 3.32 30.63 20.00
N GLY A 171 3.37 31.32 21.14
CA GLY A 171 2.29 32.18 21.64
C GLY A 171 1.32 31.47 22.58
N SER A 172 0.49 32.25 23.27
CA SER A 172 -0.55 31.72 24.17
C SER A 172 -1.79 31.22 23.43
N GLU A 173 -2.03 31.75 22.22
CA GLU A 173 -3.10 31.36 21.31
C GLU A 173 -2.51 30.74 20.04
N PHE A 174 -3.35 30.07 19.23
CA PHE A 174 -2.90 29.51 17.97
C PHE A 174 -2.52 30.62 16.99
N GLU A 175 -1.25 30.66 16.61
CA GLU A 175 -0.72 31.57 15.60
C GLU A 175 -0.26 30.79 14.35
N PRO A 176 -0.46 31.32 13.14
CA PRO A 176 0.02 30.68 11.92
C PRO A 176 1.54 30.47 11.97
N LEU A 177 1.99 29.24 11.79
CA LEU A 177 3.41 28.89 11.84
C LEU A 177 4.00 28.72 10.44
N MET A 178 3.28 28.01 9.56
CA MET A 178 3.72 27.74 8.20
C MET A 178 2.53 27.45 7.27
N THR A 179 2.78 27.55 5.97
CA THR A 179 1.85 27.12 4.93
C THR A 179 2.58 26.31 3.85
N PHE A 180 1.90 25.35 3.23
CA PHE A 180 2.40 24.74 2.02
C PHE A 180 2.16 25.70 0.85
N ARG A 181 3.23 26.08 0.15
CA ARG A 181 3.24 27.06 -0.95
C ARG A 181 2.32 26.66 -2.10
N TYR A 182 2.25 25.36 -2.39
CA TYR A 182 1.44 24.84 -3.48
C TYR A 182 0.11 24.28 -2.97
N ASN A 183 -0.91 24.50 -3.78
CA ASN A 183 -2.27 24.05 -3.47
C ASN A 183 -2.42 22.55 -3.68
N LEU A 184 -3.29 21.94 -2.86
CA LEU A 184 -3.84 20.62 -3.09
C LEU A 184 -5.03 20.72 -4.06
N SER A 185 -4.99 20.00 -5.18
CA SER A 185 -6.11 19.99 -6.13
C SER A 185 -7.37 19.33 -5.53
N SER A 186 -8.56 19.76 -5.99
CA SER A 186 -9.79 19.01 -5.75
C SER A 186 -9.97 17.89 -6.77
N PHE A 187 -10.64 16.81 -6.35
CA PHE A 187 -10.91 15.63 -7.18
C PHE A 187 -12.36 15.19 -6.97
N ASP A 188 -12.89 14.41 -7.92
CA ASP A 188 -14.24 13.81 -7.83
C ASP A 188 -14.28 12.57 -6.90
N ILE A 189 -13.29 12.45 -6.01
CA ILE A 189 -13.16 11.40 -4.98
C ILE A 189 -12.75 12.11 -3.68
N ASN A 190 -13.18 11.57 -2.54
CA ASN A 190 -12.73 12.05 -1.24
C ASN A 190 -11.21 11.92 -1.13
N LEU A 191 -10.57 12.89 -0.49
CA LEU A 191 -9.15 12.81 -0.15
C LEU A 191 -8.98 12.43 1.30
N GLU A 192 -7.92 11.69 1.60
CA GLU A 192 -7.48 11.46 2.97
C GLU A 192 -6.17 12.24 3.20
N LEU A 193 -6.10 12.97 4.31
CA LEU A 193 -4.94 13.77 4.71
C LEU A 193 -4.29 13.21 5.98
N TRP A 194 -2.96 13.14 5.98
CA TRP A 194 -2.19 12.70 7.13
C TRP A 194 -0.90 13.51 7.30
N GLN A 195 -0.83 14.33 8.35
CA GLN A 195 0.34 15.12 8.68
C GLN A 195 1.28 14.34 9.61
N GLU A 196 2.54 14.20 9.20
CA GLU A 196 3.61 13.71 10.09
C GLU A 196 4.04 14.82 11.06
N PHE A 197 4.12 14.52 12.36
CA PHE A 197 4.66 15.48 13.34
C PHE A 197 5.12 14.80 14.64
N VAL A 198 6.11 15.42 15.29
CA VAL A 198 6.58 15.09 16.65
C VAL A 198 6.69 16.40 17.43
N LYS A 199 6.26 16.44 18.68
CA LYS A 199 6.23 17.68 19.47
C LYS A 199 6.38 17.44 20.96
N ASP A 200 6.79 18.47 21.67
CA ASP A 200 6.70 18.52 23.13
C ASP A 200 5.23 18.63 23.57
N ASP A 201 4.90 18.11 24.75
CA ASP A 201 3.52 18.11 25.29
C ASP A 201 2.91 19.51 25.45
N SER A 202 3.76 20.50 25.76
CA SER A 202 3.43 21.90 25.91
C SER A 202 3.10 22.61 24.60
N VAL A 203 3.43 22.01 23.45
CA VAL A 203 3.12 22.56 22.13
C VAL A 203 1.83 21.92 21.61
N LYS A 204 0.93 22.76 21.09
CA LYS A 204 -0.29 22.33 20.41
C LYS A 204 -0.30 22.79 18.97
N ILE A 205 -0.84 21.98 18.06
CA ILE A 205 -0.99 22.32 16.64
C ILE A 205 -2.45 22.33 16.19
N GLN A 206 -2.72 23.11 15.14
CA GLN A 206 -3.94 23.09 14.36
C GLN A 206 -3.60 23.12 12.88
N MET A 207 -4.34 22.36 12.07
CA MET A 207 -4.27 22.43 10.60
C MET A 207 -5.48 23.20 10.07
N GLU A 208 -5.23 24.19 9.23
CA GLU A 208 -6.27 24.92 8.49
C GLU A 208 -6.24 24.49 7.02
N ILE A 209 -7.41 24.16 6.48
CA ILE A 209 -7.64 23.80 5.08
C ILE A 209 -8.64 24.79 4.50
N VAL A 210 -8.19 25.64 3.58
CA VAL A 210 -9.05 26.64 2.91
C VAL A 210 -9.35 26.17 1.50
N GLY A 211 -10.62 25.89 1.21
CA GLY A 211 -11.10 25.56 -0.13
C GLY A 211 -11.51 26.82 -0.89
N TYR A 212 -10.90 27.02 -2.06
CA TYR A 212 -11.17 28.16 -2.93
C TYR A 212 -12.17 27.83 -4.03
N GLN A 213 -13.06 28.76 -4.34
CA GLN A 213 -14.09 28.57 -5.33
C GLN A 213 -13.48 28.30 -6.71
N LYS A 214 -13.99 27.28 -7.40
CA LYS A 214 -13.51 26.82 -8.71
C LYS A 214 -13.54 27.94 -9.74
N GLY A 215 -12.38 28.22 -10.33
CA GLY A 215 -12.20 29.27 -11.33
C GLY A 215 -12.14 30.70 -10.77
N SER A 216 -12.22 30.88 -9.44
CA SER A 216 -12.01 32.18 -8.81
C SER A 216 -10.52 32.51 -8.67
N LEU A 217 -10.21 33.79 -8.44
CA LEU A 217 -8.84 34.26 -8.15
C LEU A 217 -8.46 34.13 -6.67
N GLY A 218 -9.42 33.86 -5.79
CA GLY A 218 -9.19 33.84 -4.34
C GLY A 218 -10.45 33.84 -3.48
N ASP A 219 -11.63 33.61 -4.06
CA ASP A 219 -12.87 33.57 -3.29
C ASP A 219 -12.91 32.28 -2.46
N ILE A 220 -13.15 32.43 -1.16
CA ILE A 220 -13.16 31.30 -0.22
C ILE A 220 -14.54 30.66 -0.26
N ALA A 221 -14.59 29.36 -0.60
CA ALA A 221 -15.80 28.56 -0.57
C ALA A 221 -16.01 27.92 0.81
N LYS A 222 -14.95 27.40 1.42
CA LYS A 222 -15.00 26.79 2.75
C LYS A 222 -13.68 26.88 3.51
N VAL A 223 -13.76 26.83 4.83
CA VAL A 223 -12.61 26.73 5.73
C VAL A 223 -12.87 25.58 6.70
N VAL A 224 -11.89 24.70 6.85
CA VAL A 224 -11.89 23.61 7.83
C VAL A 224 -10.69 23.81 8.75
N VAL A 225 -10.92 23.76 10.06
CA VAL A 225 -9.85 23.81 11.07
C VAL A 225 -9.86 22.50 11.85
N LEU A 226 -8.73 21.80 11.84
CA LEU A 226 -8.52 20.51 12.49
C LEU A 226 -7.62 20.70 13.71
N THR A 227 -8.05 20.20 14.86
CA THR A 227 -7.24 20.13 16.07
C THR A 227 -6.47 18.81 16.12
N GLU A 228 -5.63 18.62 17.14
CA GLU A 228 -4.91 17.36 17.36
C GLU A 228 -5.84 16.15 17.49
N ASN A 229 -7.08 16.35 17.94
CA ASN A 229 -8.06 15.27 18.04
C ASN A 229 -8.53 14.81 16.65
N GLU A 230 -8.88 15.74 15.75
CA GLU A 230 -9.21 15.38 14.36
C GLU A 230 -8.00 14.85 13.60
N LEU A 231 -6.79 15.33 13.92
CA LEU A 231 -5.55 14.84 13.36
C LEU A 231 -5.09 13.52 14.01
N ALA A 232 -5.78 12.96 15.00
CA ALA A 232 -5.38 11.69 15.62
C ALA A 232 -5.46 10.50 14.64
N GLN A 233 -6.38 10.60 13.67
CA GLN A 233 -6.54 9.67 12.55
C GLN A 233 -6.43 10.42 11.23
N PRO A 234 -6.29 9.73 10.09
CA PRO A 234 -6.34 10.39 8.80
C PRO A 234 -7.67 11.14 8.61
N TYR A 235 -7.60 12.38 8.15
CA TYR A 235 -8.77 13.23 7.95
C TYR A 235 -9.32 13.05 6.55
N VAL A 236 -10.60 12.68 6.42
CA VAL A 236 -11.27 12.57 5.12
C VAL A 236 -11.83 13.93 4.70
N LEU A 237 -11.18 14.54 3.72
CA LEU A 237 -11.64 15.75 3.04
C LEU A 237 -12.63 15.36 1.94
N GLU A 238 -13.90 15.60 2.20
CA GLU A 238 -14.99 15.29 1.25
C GLU A 238 -14.87 16.11 -0.04
N THR A 239 -15.19 15.43 -1.16
CA THR A 239 -15.26 16.08 -2.48
C THR A 239 -16.31 17.20 -2.48
N ASP A 240 -15.99 18.29 -3.17
CA ASP A 240 -16.85 19.46 -3.25
C ASP A 240 -16.75 20.09 -4.65
N PRO A 241 -17.80 19.96 -5.48
CA PRO A 241 -17.79 20.47 -6.85
C PRO A 241 -17.57 21.97 -6.97
N GLN A 242 -17.81 22.74 -5.89
CA GLN A 242 -17.61 24.19 -5.88
C GLN A 242 -16.15 24.57 -5.64
N VAL A 243 -15.32 23.67 -5.11
CA VAL A 243 -13.92 23.93 -4.79
C VAL A 243 -13.01 23.55 -5.95
N GLY A 244 -12.10 24.45 -6.34
CA GLY A 244 -11.10 24.18 -7.37
C GLY A 244 -9.77 23.64 -6.81
N PHE A 245 -9.39 24.09 -5.61
CA PHE A 245 -8.18 23.67 -4.92
C PHE A 245 -8.24 24.11 -3.44
N TYR A 246 -7.34 23.54 -2.64
CA TYR A 246 -7.19 23.81 -1.22
C TYR A 246 -5.80 24.37 -0.93
N SER A 247 -5.71 25.34 -0.02
CA SER A 247 -4.46 25.63 0.69
C SER A 247 -4.44 24.92 2.03
N VAL A 248 -3.26 24.54 2.50
CA VAL A 248 -3.07 23.82 3.78
C VAL A 248 -2.02 24.54 4.61
N SER A 249 -2.38 24.91 5.83
CA SER A 249 -1.52 25.66 6.75
C SER A 249 -1.51 25.02 8.13
N ILE A 250 -0.42 25.19 8.88
CA ILE A 250 -0.31 24.76 10.27
C ILE A 250 -0.12 25.98 11.17
N SER A 251 -0.93 26.04 12.22
CA SER A 251 -0.80 26.98 13.34
C SER A 251 -0.34 26.23 14.59
N ALA A 252 0.38 26.91 15.48
CA ALA A 252 0.86 26.34 16.72
C ALA A 252 0.66 27.29 17.91
N LYS A 253 0.66 26.75 19.13
CA LYS A 253 0.72 27.51 20.38
C LYS A 253 1.49 26.77 21.47
N GLY A 254 1.87 27.49 22.52
CA GLY A 254 2.68 26.97 23.63
C GLY A 254 4.16 27.22 23.42
N GLN A 255 5.02 26.50 24.13
CA GLN A 255 6.47 26.69 24.09
C GLN A 255 7.18 25.33 24.08
N GLY A 256 8.18 25.17 23.22
CA GLY A 256 8.94 23.93 23.12
C GLY A 256 9.45 23.65 21.71
N LYS A 257 9.54 22.37 21.37
CA LYS A 257 9.94 21.88 20.05
C LYS A 257 8.77 21.25 19.30
N LEU A 258 8.74 21.49 17.99
CA LEU A 258 7.82 20.88 17.04
C LEU A 258 8.60 20.51 15.78
N LYS A 259 8.52 19.25 15.37
CA LYS A 259 9.00 18.76 14.08
C LYS A 259 7.80 18.43 13.21
N LEU A 260 7.72 19.03 12.03
CA LEU A 260 6.72 18.73 11.01
C LEU A 260 7.39 17.95 9.88
N GLY A 261 6.85 16.76 9.57
CA GLY A 261 7.19 16.00 8.37
C GLY A 261 6.29 16.39 7.20
N VAL A 262 6.24 15.53 6.19
CA VAL A 262 5.37 15.75 5.03
C VAL A 262 3.88 15.64 5.42
N CYS A 263 3.01 16.25 4.61
CA CYS A 263 1.58 15.98 4.67
C CYS A 263 1.21 15.05 3.52
N HIS A 264 0.85 13.81 3.84
CA HIS A 264 0.34 12.85 2.86
C HIS A 264 -1.07 13.22 2.46
N TRP A 265 -1.37 13.06 1.18
CA TRP A 265 -2.72 13.09 0.65
C TRP A 265 -2.94 11.93 -0.32
N ARG A 266 -4.12 11.32 -0.27
CA ARG A 266 -4.45 10.15 -1.09
C ARG A 266 -5.92 10.04 -1.39
N TYR A 267 -6.27 9.28 -2.43
CA TYR A 267 -7.65 8.95 -2.69
C TYR A 267 -8.18 8.09 -1.55
N SER A 268 -9.22 8.59 -0.88
CA SER A 268 -9.88 7.91 0.21
C SER A 268 -10.90 6.92 -0.32
N ARG A 269 -10.94 5.73 0.29
CA ARG A 269 -12.05 4.78 0.13
C ARG A 269 -13.00 4.79 1.32
N ASP A 270 -12.93 5.84 2.13
CA ASP A 270 -13.81 6.12 3.27
C ASP A 270 -14.01 4.90 4.17
N GLY A 271 -12.90 4.26 4.53
CA GLY A 271 -12.86 3.07 5.40
C GLY A 271 -12.89 1.70 4.69
N LEU A 272 -13.07 1.62 3.37
CA LEU A 272 -13.02 0.32 2.66
C LEU A 272 -11.60 -0.22 2.43
N GLY A 273 -10.58 0.63 2.58
CA GLY A 273 -9.17 0.22 2.52
C GLY A 273 -8.22 1.34 2.11
N GLN A 274 -6.96 1.19 2.49
CA GLN A 274 -5.87 2.08 2.16
C GLN A 274 -5.37 1.81 0.74
N PHE A 275 -5.44 2.81 -0.15
CA PHE A 275 -5.08 2.74 -1.58
C PHE A 275 -5.93 1.78 -2.43
N ILE A 276 -5.93 0.49 -2.10
CA ILE A 276 -6.77 -0.55 -2.71
C ILE A 276 -7.78 -1.07 -1.69
N LEU A 277 -8.86 -1.70 -2.17
CA LEU A 277 -9.89 -2.27 -1.29
C LEU A 277 -9.25 -3.31 -0.35
N GLY A 278 -9.50 -3.19 0.94
CA GLY A 278 -8.89 -4.03 1.97
C GLY A 278 -7.42 -3.75 2.26
N GLY A 279 -6.82 -2.69 1.72
CA GLY A 279 -5.51 -2.23 2.18
C GLY A 279 -5.58 -1.71 3.61
N HIS A 280 -4.48 -1.85 4.34
CA HIS A 280 -4.31 -1.43 5.73
C HIS A 280 -3.16 -0.45 5.87
N ARG A 281 -3.25 0.41 6.89
CA ARG A 281 -2.26 1.42 7.25
C ARG A 281 -1.79 1.15 8.67
N HIS A 282 -0.48 1.22 8.87
CA HIS A 282 0.18 1.14 10.17
C HIS A 282 1.02 2.39 10.36
N SER A 283 1.06 2.95 11.57
CA SER A 283 1.86 4.13 11.85
C SER A 283 2.50 4.10 13.23
N ASP A 284 3.70 4.65 13.35
CA ASP A 284 4.37 4.80 14.65
C ASP A 284 4.07 6.14 15.34
N TYR A 285 4.69 6.34 16.50
CA TYR A 285 4.65 7.57 17.27
C TYR A 285 5.21 8.80 16.52
N LYS A 286 6.06 8.61 15.50
CA LYS A 286 6.51 9.68 14.60
C LYS A 286 5.50 9.99 13.51
N ARG A 287 4.39 9.23 13.48
CA ARG A 287 3.34 9.26 12.48
C ARG A 287 3.84 8.86 11.09
N GLN A 288 4.98 8.18 11.02
CA GLN A 288 5.46 7.59 9.78
C GLN A 288 4.68 6.31 9.51
N GLU A 289 4.49 5.96 8.24
CA GLU A 289 3.58 4.88 7.87
C GLU A 289 4.25 3.74 7.10
N VAL A 290 3.67 2.56 7.21
CA VAL A 290 3.79 1.46 6.23
C VAL A 290 2.39 0.96 5.89
N ILE A 291 2.22 0.42 4.69
CA ILE A 291 0.94 -0.08 4.20
C ILE A 291 1.02 -1.55 3.86
N THR A 292 -0.05 -2.29 4.11
CA THR A 292 -0.14 -3.72 3.81
C THR A 292 -1.44 -4.06 3.11
N TYR A 293 -1.43 -5.06 2.24
CA TYR A 293 -2.63 -5.62 1.63
C TYR A 293 -2.49 -7.13 1.59
N PHE A 294 -3.52 -7.85 2.05
CA PHE A 294 -3.55 -9.30 2.07
C PHE A 294 -4.69 -9.83 1.21
N ASN A 295 -4.39 -10.78 0.33
CA ASN A 295 -5.36 -11.51 -0.48
C ASN A 295 -5.23 -13.01 -0.18
N PRO A 296 -6.27 -13.66 0.39
CA PRO A 296 -6.22 -15.07 0.75
C PRO A 296 -6.14 -16.03 -0.44
N GLY A 297 -6.39 -15.57 -1.66
CA GLY A 297 -6.30 -16.38 -2.87
C GLY A 297 -7.16 -17.64 -2.80
N ASP A 298 -6.57 -18.78 -3.17
CA ASP A 298 -7.19 -20.10 -3.12
C ASP A 298 -7.07 -20.79 -1.74
N MET A 299 -6.60 -20.07 -0.71
CA MET A 299 -6.34 -20.58 0.64
C MET A 299 -5.32 -21.73 0.72
N LYS A 300 -4.54 -21.98 -0.34
CA LYS A 300 -3.53 -23.06 -0.38
C LYS A 300 -2.10 -22.52 -0.30
N PRO A 301 -1.14 -23.27 0.25
CA PRO A 301 0.26 -22.82 0.35
C PRO A 301 0.90 -22.47 -1.01
N PRO A 302 1.87 -21.54 -1.05
CA PRO A 302 2.38 -20.72 0.04
C PRO A 302 1.71 -19.33 0.12
N LEU A 303 1.96 -18.60 1.22
CA LEU A 303 1.77 -17.15 1.27
C LEU A 303 2.94 -16.46 0.57
N ASN A 304 2.65 -15.66 -0.44
CA ASN A 304 3.65 -14.91 -1.22
C ASN A 304 3.64 -13.43 -0.83
N VAL A 305 4.64 -12.99 -0.08
CA VAL A 305 4.78 -11.58 0.36
C VAL A 305 5.70 -10.84 -0.60
N TYR A 306 5.23 -9.73 -1.17
CA TYR A 306 5.99 -8.85 -2.04
C TYR A 306 6.14 -7.46 -1.42
N PHE A 307 7.38 -7.05 -1.18
CA PHE A 307 7.74 -5.71 -0.76
C PHE A 307 7.91 -4.82 -2.01
N SER A 308 7.20 -3.70 -2.05
CA SER A 308 7.21 -2.75 -3.17
C SER A 308 8.58 -2.08 -3.34
N GLY A 309 8.93 -1.71 -4.56
CA GLY A 309 10.09 -0.88 -4.84
C GLY A 309 9.89 0.60 -4.44
N PHE A 310 10.94 1.40 -4.64
CA PHE A 310 10.91 2.84 -4.43
C PHE A 310 9.93 3.52 -5.39
N ARG A 311 9.08 4.43 -4.89
CA ARG A 311 8.09 5.15 -5.72
C ARG A 311 7.62 6.47 -5.09
N GLY A 312 7.71 7.57 -5.86
CA GLY A 312 7.25 8.88 -5.39
C GLY A 312 5.72 9.02 -5.29
N ALA A 313 4.98 8.42 -6.23
CA ALA A 313 3.52 8.29 -6.11
C ALA A 313 3.20 7.11 -5.21
N GLU A 314 2.44 7.31 -4.14
CA GLU A 314 2.21 6.30 -3.10
C GLU A 314 1.30 5.15 -3.56
N GLY A 315 1.38 4.02 -2.84
CA GLY A 315 0.58 2.83 -3.06
C GLY A 315 1.40 1.55 -3.22
N PHE A 316 0.73 0.45 -3.53
CA PHE A 316 1.32 -0.88 -3.71
C PHE A 316 1.84 -1.11 -5.13
N GLU A 317 2.99 -1.78 -5.25
CA GLU A 317 3.48 -2.35 -6.50
C GLU A 317 3.13 -3.86 -6.57
N GLY A 318 3.10 -4.44 -7.77
CA GLY A 318 3.11 -5.89 -7.93
C GLY A 318 1.76 -6.58 -7.84
N PHE A 319 0.65 -5.87 -7.60
CA PHE A 319 -0.69 -6.47 -7.43
C PHE A 319 -1.03 -7.53 -8.50
N TYR A 320 -1.04 -7.15 -9.78
CA TYR A 320 -1.40 -8.10 -10.85
C TYR A 320 -0.34 -9.18 -11.07
N MET A 321 0.92 -8.93 -10.74
CA MET A 321 1.97 -9.94 -10.80
C MET A 321 1.70 -11.01 -9.75
N MET A 322 1.44 -10.60 -8.51
CA MET A 322 1.17 -11.52 -7.40
C MET A 322 -0.17 -12.25 -7.58
N GLN A 323 -1.21 -11.57 -8.04
CA GLN A 323 -2.51 -12.17 -8.32
C GLN A 323 -2.43 -13.29 -9.38
N ARG A 324 -1.61 -13.12 -10.41
CA ARG A 324 -1.41 -14.12 -11.48
C ARG A 324 -0.69 -15.39 -11.02
N LEU A 325 -0.07 -15.39 -9.83
CA LEU A 325 0.52 -16.59 -9.25
C LEU A 325 -0.56 -17.57 -8.74
N GLY A 326 -1.84 -17.17 -8.72
CA GLY A 326 -2.94 -18.05 -8.34
C GLY A 326 -2.86 -18.57 -6.90
N ALA A 327 -2.15 -17.86 -6.03
CA ALA A 327 -1.82 -18.24 -4.66
C ALA A 327 -2.12 -17.09 -3.68
N PRO A 328 -2.25 -17.36 -2.36
CA PRO A 328 -2.36 -16.32 -1.36
C PRO A 328 -1.15 -15.38 -1.45
N PHE A 329 -1.41 -14.08 -1.35
CA PHE A 329 -0.35 -13.08 -1.43
C PHE A 329 -0.57 -11.89 -0.53
N MET A 330 0.52 -11.22 -0.22
CA MET A 330 0.52 -9.96 0.53
C MET A 330 1.41 -8.95 -0.19
N LEU A 331 0.99 -7.69 -0.20
CA LEU A 331 1.78 -6.56 -0.68
C LEU A 331 2.15 -5.68 0.51
N ILE A 332 3.38 -5.20 0.54
CA ILE A 332 3.86 -4.25 1.56
C ILE A 332 4.43 -3.04 0.83
N GLY A 333 4.04 -1.85 1.26
CA GLY A 333 4.48 -0.57 0.71
C GLY A 333 4.98 0.37 1.79
N ASP A 334 5.90 1.26 1.41
CA ASP A 334 6.53 2.23 2.31
C ASP A 334 6.36 3.63 1.71
N PRO A 335 5.38 4.42 2.17
CA PRO A 335 5.12 5.76 1.65
C PRO A 335 6.05 6.84 2.23
N ARG A 336 7.00 6.52 3.12
CA ARG A 336 7.80 7.54 3.84
C ARG A 336 8.77 8.29 2.92
N LEU A 337 9.25 9.45 3.39
CA LEU A 337 10.27 10.28 2.72
C LEU A 337 9.91 10.62 1.27
N GLU A 338 10.80 10.46 0.29
CA GLU A 338 10.48 10.73 -1.11
C GLU A 338 9.66 9.59 -1.72
N GLY A 339 10.10 8.34 -1.56
CA GLY A 339 9.46 7.18 -2.18
C GLY A 339 9.67 5.86 -1.44
N GLY A 340 9.89 5.95 -0.13
CA GLY A 340 10.09 4.82 0.79
C GLY A 340 11.38 4.95 1.59
N ALA A 341 11.45 4.27 2.73
CA ALA A 341 12.59 4.23 3.63
C ALA A 341 12.95 2.77 3.99
N PHE A 342 13.01 1.91 2.97
CA PHE A 342 13.55 0.54 3.09
C PHE A 342 12.89 -0.34 4.18
N TYR A 343 11.63 -0.07 4.57
CA TYR A 343 10.88 -0.90 5.52
C TYR A 343 11.51 -1.10 6.90
N SER A 344 12.60 -0.41 7.21
CA SER A 344 13.18 -0.35 8.55
C SER A 344 12.74 0.94 9.22
N GLY A 345 12.78 1.00 10.54
CA GLY A 345 12.25 2.15 11.27
C GLY A 345 12.33 2.03 12.76
N THR A 346 11.34 2.60 13.41
CA THR A 346 11.02 2.37 14.81
C THR A 346 10.58 0.92 15.02
N GLU A 347 10.70 0.41 16.24
CA GLU A 347 10.25 -0.94 16.59
C GLU A 347 8.74 -1.12 16.30
N GLU A 348 7.93 -0.08 16.48
CA GLU A 348 6.48 -0.08 16.18
C GLU A 348 6.20 -0.37 14.70
N LEU A 349 6.89 0.31 13.78
CA LEU A 349 6.75 0.07 12.34
C LEU A 349 7.25 -1.32 11.95
N GLU A 350 8.40 -1.73 12.47
CA GLU A 350 8.97 -3.03 12.14
C GLU A 350 8.11 -4.19 12.68
N SER A 351 7.53 -4.01 13.87
CA SER A 351 6.61 -4.99 14.47
C SER A 351 5.30 -5.06 13.68
N SER A 352 4.76 -3.92 13.22
CA SER A 352 3.53 -3.92 12.41
C SER A 352 3.67 -4.71 11.09
N ILE A 353 4.87 -4.71 10.48
CA ILE A 353 5.16 -5.56 9.31
C ILE A 353 5.17 -7.04 9.69
N ILE A 354 5.82 -7.37 10.81
CA ILE A 354 5.90 -8.74 11.31
C ILE A 354 4.49 -9.26 11.62
N ASP A 355 3.73 -8.51 12.41
CA ASP A 355 2.39 -8.85 12.86
C ASP A 355 1.46 -9.06 11.65
N ALA A 356 1.49 -8.18 10.66
CA ALA A 356 0.65 -8.32 9.48
C ALA A 356 0.95 -9.59 8.66
N ILE A 357 2.22 -10.03 8.59
CA ILE A 357 2.60 -11.30 7.95
C ILE A 357 2.17 -12.49 8.82
N GLU A 358 2.39 -12.44 10.13
CA GLU A 358 2.01 -13.51 11.07
C GLU A 358 0.49 -13.70 11.12
N GLU A 359 -0.29 -12.61 11.21
CA GLU A 359 -1.76 -12.64 11.14
C GLU A 359 -2.25 -13.23 9.81
N SER A 360 -1.58 -12.94 8.70
CA SER A 360 -1.92 -13.51 7.38
C SER A 360 -1.62 -15.02 7.32
N LEU A 361 -0.50 -15.47 7.90
CA LEU A 361 -0.18 -16.89 8.02
C LEU A 361 -1.19 -17.62 8.92
N ASP A 362 -1.54 -17.02 10.06
CA ASP A 362 -2.52 -17.56 11.00
C ASP A 362 -3.91 -17.64 10.37
N TYR A 363 -4.31 -16.60 9.62
CA TYR A 363 -5.55 -16.62 8.85
C TYR A 363 -5.55 -17.81 7.87
N LEU A 364 -4.45 -18.06 7.17
CA LEU A 364 -4.34 -19.18 6.22
C LEU A 364 -4.16 -20.54 6.91
N GLY A 365 -3.80 -20.58 8.19
CA GLY A 365 -3.36 -21.80 8.88
C GLY A 365 -2.01 -22.31 8.37
N PHE A 366 -1.17 -21.43 7.82
CA PHE A 366 0.13 -21.78 7.24
C PHE A 366 1.26 -21.66 8.25
N LYS A 367 2.32 -22.43 8.01
CA LYS A 367 3.57 -22.35 8.76
C LYS A 367 4.56 -21.41 8.08
N LYS A 368 5.59 -20.98 8.83
CA LYS A 368 6.66 -20.13 8.29
C LYS A 368 7.43 -20.78 7.12
N ASN A 369 7.52 -22.11 7.05
CA ASN A 369 8.07 -22.84 5.89
C ASN A 369 7.08 -22.94 4.70
N GLN A 370 5.96 -22.23 4.73
CA GLN A 370 5.01 -22.05 3.64
C GLN A 370 4.89 -20.56 3.28
N LEU A 371 5.92 -19.78 3.60
CA LEU A 371 6.06 -18.37 3.31
C LEU A 371 7.16 -18.16 2.26
N ILE A 372 6.90 -17.26 1.30
CA ILE A 372 7.89 -16.72 0.39
C ILE A 372 7.96 -15.21 0.59
N LEU A 373 9.15 -14.69 0.90
CA LEU A 373 9.40 -13.25 0.94
C LEU A 373 10.07 -12.81 -0.35
N SER A 374 9.66 -11.68 -0.92
CA SER A 374 10.27 -11.22 -2.16
C SER A 374 10.22 -9.70 -2.35
N GLY A 375 11.07 -9.22 -3.25
CA GLY A 375 11.08 -7.82 -3.64
C GLY A 375 12.19 -7.49 -4.64
N LEU A 376 12.05 -6.35 -5.30
CA LEU A 376 13.01 -5.81 -6.26
C LEU A 376 13.55 -4.46 -5.75
N SER A 377 14.85 -4.21 -5.91
CA SER A 377 15.49 -2.96 -5.50
C SER A 377 15.19 -2.66 -4.01
N MET A 378 14.57 -1.54 -3.65
CA MET A 378 14.17 -1.26 -2.26
C MET A 378 13.40 -2.41 -1.59
N GLY A 379 12.52 -3.10 -2.32
CA GLY A 379 11.75 -4.23 -1.79
C GLY A 379 12.62 -5.42 -1.42
N SER A 380 13.77 -5.60 -2.08
CA SER A 380 14.71 -6.68 -1.75
C SER A 380 15.24 -6.55 -0.32
N PHE A 381 15.46 -5.32 0.16
CA PHE A 381 15.92 -5.06 1.51
C PHE A 381 14.85 -5.53 2.50
N GLY A 382 13.59 -5.15 2.32
CA GLY A 382 12.50 -5.60 3.19
C GLY A 382 12.42 -7.13 3.25
N ALA A 383 12.42 -7.79 2.08
CA ALA A 383 12.38 -9.25 2.00
C ALA A 383 13.55 -9.93 2.73
N LEU A 384 14.77 -9.42 2.58
CA LEU A 384 15.95 -9.95 3.27
C LEU A 384 15.94 -9.63 4.77
N TYR A 385 15.68 -8.37 5.13
CA TYR A 385 15.74 -7.83 6.49
C TYR A 385 14.77 -8.53 7.44
N TYR A 386 13.57 -8.89 6.97
CA TYR A 386 12.59 -9.63 7.76
C TYR A 386 12.76 -11.16 7.68
N ALA A 387 13.57 -11.70 6.76
CA ALA A 387 13.71 -13.13 6.58
C ALA A 387 14.19 -13.85 7.85
N SER A 388 15.06 -13.23 8.66
CA SER A 388 15.62 -13.87 9.87
C SER A 388 14.57 -14.13 10.94
N HIS A 389 13.54 -13.28 11.03
CA HIS A 389 12.39 -13.47 11.93
C HIS A 389 11.53 -14.67 11.51
N PHE A 390 11.38 -14.87 10.21
CA PHE A 390 10.45 -15.86 9.67
C PHE A 390 11.10 -17.22 9.39
N ASN A 391 12.36 -17.27 8.95
CA ASN A 391 12.90 -18.47 8.31
C ASN A 391 11.97 -19.01 7.22
N PRO A 392 11.68 -18.18 6.19
CA PRO A 392 10.73 -18.55 5.14
C PRO A 392 11.23 -19.74 4.34
N HIS A 393 10.34 -20.35 3.56
CA HIS A 393 10.72 -21.38 2.57
C HIS A 393 11.69 -20.81 1.53
N ALA A 394 11.39 -19.61 1.04
CA ALA A 394 12.22 -18.94 0.06
C ALA A 394 12.24 -17.42 0.24
N VAL A 395 13.38 -16.83 -0.15
CA VAL A 395 13.58 -15.40 -0.33
C VAL A 395 13.96 -15.18 -1.80
N ILE A 396 13.10 -14.50 -2.56
CA ILE A 396 13.32 -14.21 -3.98
C ILE A 396 13.57 -12.72 -4.14
N VAL A 397 14.80 -12.32 -4.49
CA VAL A 397 15.15 -10.91 -4.61
C VAL A 397 15.90 -10.59 -5.89
N GLY A 398 15.66 -9.38 -6.41
CA GLY A 398 16.40 -8.83 -7.54
C GLY A 398 16.98 -7.46 -7.19
N LYS A 399 18.24 -7.24 -7.59
CA LYS A 399 19.02 -6.02 -7.30
C LYS A 399 19.07 -5.74 -5.78
N PRO A 400 19.67 -6.66 -5.00
CA PRO A 400 19.61 -6.61 -3.54
C PRO A 400 20.28 -5.36 -2.97
N PHE A 401 19.73 -4.86 -1.87
CA PHE A 401 20.39 -3.90 -0.98
C PHE A 401 20.63 -4.54 0.38
N THR A 402 21.85 -4.36 0.91
CA THR A 402 22.25 -4.80 2.25
C THR A 402 22.82 -3.64 3.06
N ASN A 403 23.53 -2.72 2.40
CA ASN A 403 24.22 -1.60 3.01
C ASN A 403 23.67 -0.27 2.46
N VAL A 404 22.53 0.17 2.99
CA VAL A 404 21.91 1.45 2.56
C VAL A 404 22.82 2.64 2.88
N GLY A 405 23.61 2.60 3.96
CA GLY A 405 24.57 3.63 4.30
C GLY A 405 25.66 3.83 3.24
N ASP A 406 26.13 2.75 2.60
CA ASP A 406 27.14 2.83 1.53
C ASP A 406 26.63 3.65 0.33
N THR A 407 25.32 3.61 0.06
CA THR A 407 24.68 4.37 -1.02
C THR A 407 24.80 5.88 -0.79
N VAL A 408 24.77 6.32 0.47
CA VAL A 408 24.94 7.73 0.86
C VAL A 408 26.36 8.21 0.54
N THR A 409 27.37 7.39 0.85
CA THR A 409 28.77 7.69 0.53
C THR A 409 28.99 7.79 -0.97
N ALA A 410 28.29 6.95 -1.74
CA ALA A 410 28.39 6.90 -3.20
C ALA A 410 27.74 8.10 -3.92
N LEU A 411 26.84 8.88 -3.27
CA LEU A 411 26.13 10.01 -3.89
C LEU A 411 27.07 11.01 -4.57
N LYS A 412 28.14 11.42 -3.88
CA LYS A 412 29.07 12.44 -4.40
C LYS A 412 29.91 11.96 -5.58
N LEU A 413 30.09 10.64 -5.75
CA LEU A 413 31.12 10.07 -6.62
C LEU A 413 30.56 9.22 -7.77
N LYS A 414 29.51 8.44 -7.52
CA LYS A 414 28.96 7.49 -8.50
C LYS A 414 27.66 7.99 -9.14
N ARG A 415 26.84 8.75 -8.40
CA ARG A 415 25.51 9.20 -8.85
C ARG A 415 25.10 10.56 -8.25
N PRO A 416 25.74 11.67 -8.66
CA PRO A 416 25.21 12.99 -8.35
C PRO A 416 23.78 13.12 -8.92
N ASP A 417 22.86 13.72 -8.17
CA ASP A 417 21.49 14.06 -8.57
C ASP A 417 20.51 12.90 -8.85
N GLU A 418 20.81 11.65 -8.49
CA GLU A 418 19.90 10.50 -8.78
C GLU A 418 19.22 9.85 -7.57
N PHE A 419 19.82 9.84 -6.36
CA PHE A 419 19.24 9.16 -5.19
C PHE A 419 19.53 9.85 -3.86
N GLU A 420 19.42 11.18 -3.85
CA GLU A 420 19.71 12.04 -2.70
C GLU A 420 18.87 11.68 -1.46
N THR A 421 17.69 11.09 -1.66
CA THR A 421 16.83 10.56 -0.61
C THR A 421 17.52 9.54 0.31
N SER A 422 18.61 8.89 -0.12
CA SER A 422 19.43 8.04 0.77
C SER A 422 20.04 8.82 1.94
N GLY A 423 20.38 10.11 1.73
CA GLY A 423 20.80 11.00 2.81
C GLY A 423 19.68 11.32 3.79
N ASP A 424 18.46 11.52 3.29
CA ASP A 424 17.27 11.72 4.12
C ASP A 424 16.93 10.44 4.91
N MET A 425 17.09 9.26 4.31
CA MET A 425 16.94 7.97 4.99
C MET A 425 17.93 7.87 6.16
N LEU A 426 19.22 8.13 5.93
CA LEU A 426 20.24 8.12 6.97
C LEU A 426 19.87 9.03 8.14
N ARG A 427 19.44 10.25 7.85
CA ARG A 427 18.99 11.21 8.87
C ARG A 427 17.73 10.74 9.59
N ASN A 428 16.76 10.18 8.88
CA ASN A 428 15.53 9.65 9.48
C ASN A 428 15.81 8.52 10.48
N PHE A 429 16.81 7.69 10.21
CA PHE A 429 17.21 6.59 11.08
C PHE A 429 18.08 7.00 12.26
N THR A 430 19.06 7.85 12.01
CA THR A 430 20.16 8.09 12.97
C THR A 430 20.13 9.48 13.59
N GLY A 431 19.40 10.43 12.98
CA GLY A 431 19.49 11.85 13.29
C GLY A 431 20.83 12.49 12.92
N ALA A 432 21.75 11.74 12.29
CA ALA A 432 23.11 12.15 12.00
C ALA A 432 23.45 11.91 10.51
N SER A 433 24.63 12.35 10.09
CA SER A 433 25.11 12.25 8.71
C SER A 433 26.62 11.97 8.61
N ASP A 434 27.23 11.55 9.71
CA ASP A 434 28.64 11.20 9.77
C ASP A 434 28.90 9.73 9.40
N GLU A 435 30.18 9.36 9.32
CA GLU A 435 30.61 8.00 8.98
C GLU A 435 30.12 6.95 9.99
N GLN A 436 29.96 7.32 11.27
CA GLN A 436 29.42 6.42 12.30
C GLN A 436 27.94 6.13 12.04
N ALA A 437 27.17 7.14 11.65
CA ALA A 437 25.77 6.98 11.27
C ALA A 437 25.63 6.05 10.04
N ILE A 438 26.49 6.23 9.04
CA ILE A 438 26.52 5.39 7.83
C ILE A 438 26.76 3.92 8.21
N GLU A 439 27.79 3.67 9.03
CA GLU A 439 28.11 2.32 9.46
C GLU A 439 27.02 1.73 10.36
N ALA A 440 26.42 2.51 11.26
CA ALA A 440 25.31 2.07 12.08
C ALA A 440 24.09 1.65 11.24
N LEU A 441 23.79 2.37 10.15
CA LEU A 441 22.71 2.00 9.23
C LEU A 441 23.01 0.69 8.48
N ASN A 442 24.25 0.51 8.02
CA ASN A 442 24.68 -0.74 7.41
C ASN A 442 24.59 -1.91 8.41
N GLN A 443 25.12 -1.71 9.60
CA GLN A 443 25.17 -2.74 10.65
C GLN A 443 23.77 -3.12 11.12
N LYS A 444 22.80 -2.18 11.15
CA LYS A 444 21.40 -2.48 11.48
C LYS A 444 20.83 -3.62 10.63
N PHE A 445 21.13 -3.66 9.33
CA PHE A 445 20.70 -4.76 8.46
C PHE A 445 21.32 -6.10 8.90
N TRP A 446 22.64 -6.13 9.06
CA TRP A 446 23.38 -7.36 9.38
C TRP A 446 23.10 -7.87 10.80
N ASP A 447 22.92 -6.97 11.77
CA ASP A 447 22.52 -7.30 13.13
C ASP A 447 21.17 -8.01 13.19
N LYS A 448 20.26 -7.70 12.26
CA LYS A 448 18.98 -8.38 12.14
C LYS A 448 19.09 -9.65 11.30
N PHE A 449 19.75 -9.58 10.15
CA PHE A 449 19.88 -10.70 9.22
C PHE A 449 20.61 -11.89 9.87
N ASN A 450 21.66 -11.62 10.65
CA ASN A 450 22.48 -12.64 11.32
C ASN A 450 21.82 -13.27 12.56
N GLN A 451 20.59 -12.88 12.92
CA GLN A 451 19.85 -13.51 14.03
C GLN A 451 19.38 -14.92 13.68
N SER A 452 19.45 -15.32 12.42
CA SER A 452 19.11 -16.67 11.98
C SER A 452 20.19 -17.31 11.11
N ARG A 453 20.21 -18.64 11.15
CA ARG A 453 21.00 -19.49 10.27
C ARG A 453 20.26 -19.97 9.02
N PHE A 454 19.01 -19.54 8.84
CA PHE A 454 18.17 -19.82 7.68
C PHE A 454 18.08 -21.30 7.29
N PRO A 455 17.72 -22.20 8.21
CA PRO A 455 17.71 -23.63 7.94
C PRO A 455 16.68 -23.95 6.84
N ASN A 456 17.15 -24.51 5.73
CA ASN A 456 16.33 -24.90 4.57
C ASN A 456 15.71 -23.73 3.78
N THR A 457 16.11 -22.48 4.02
CA THR A 457 15.63 -21.35 3.21
C THR A 457 16.37 -21.31 1.87
N ILE A 458 15.61 -21.15 0.78
CA ILE A 458 16.15 -20.93 -0.57
C ILE A 458 16.30 -19.43 -0.83
N PHE A 459 17.51 -18.94 -1.02
CA PHE A 459 17.80 -17.58 -1.46
C PHE A 459 18.00 -17.56 -2.97
N ALA A 460 17.03 -17.01 -3.70
CA ALA A 460 17.16 -16.71 -5.11
C ALA A 460 17.58 -15.25 -5.28
N LEU A 461 18.81 -15.01 -5.72
CA LEU A 461 19.44 -13.69 -5.84
C LEU A 461 19.73 -13.32 -7.31
N GLY A 462 18.95 -12.40 -7.88
CA GLY A 462 19.24 -11.78 -9.18
C GLY A 462 19.94 -10.46 -8.97
N PHE A 463 21.05 -10.17 -9.66
CA PHE A 463 21.81 -8.95 -9.40
C PHE A 463 22.45 -8.37 -10.66
N MET A 464 22.81 -7.08 -10.58
CA MET A 464 23.57 -6.38 -11.61
C MET A 464 25.06 -6.43 -11.26
N GLU A 465 25.91 -6.83 -12.20
CA GLU A 465 27.35 -6.99 -11.96
C GLU A 465 28.08 -5.67 -11.77
N GLN A 466 27.56 -4.59 -12.35
CA GLN A 466 28.08 -3.23 -12.21
C GLN A 466 27.07 -2.34 -11.47
N ASP A 467 26.37 -2.91 -10.48
CA ASP A 467 25.43 -2.15 -9.65
C ASP A 467 26.15 -0.98 -8.97
N ASP A 468 25.60 0.20 -9.19
CA ASP A 468 26.14 1.48 -8.79
C ASP A 468 25.42 2.08 -7.57
N TYR A 469 24.50 1.33 -6.96
CA TYR A 469 23.98 1.58 -5.62
C TYR A 469 24.68 0.71 -4.58
N ASP A 470 24.44 -0.61 -4.59
CA ASP A 470 25.03 -1.58 -3.65
C ASP A 470 25.62 -2.79 -4.40
N GLY A 471 26.69 -2.54 -5.17
CA GLY A 471 27.38 -3.57 -5.97
C GLY A 471 28.09 -4.66 -5.17
N LEU A 472 28.14 -4.56 -3.84
CA LEU A 472 28.72 -5.59 -2.98
C LEU A 472 27.64 -6.45 -2.29
N ALA A 473 26.36 -6.09 -2.39
CA ALA A 473 25.26 -6.77 -1.71
C ALA A 473 25.26 -8.29 -1.92
N THR A 474 25.29 -8.74 -3.17
CA THR A 474 25.23 -10.19 -3.47
C THR A 474 26.47 -10.93 -3.01
N GLY A 475 27.66 -10.33 -3.15
CA GLY A 475 28.90 -10.92 -2.64
C GLY A 475 28.85 -11.13 -1.13
N ARG A 476 28.46 -10.08 -0.38
CA ARG A 476 28.28 -10.12 1.07
C ARG A 476 27.25 -11.16 1.51
N LEU A 477 26.11 -11.24 0.81
CA LEU A 477 25.08 -12.26 1.08
C LEU A 477 25.61 -13.68 0.86
N ILE A 478 26.30 -13.93 -0.25
CA ILE A 478 26.86 -15.26 -0.55
C ILE A 478 27.89 -15.65 0.51
N GLU A 479 28.81 -14.75 0.85
CA GLU A 479 29.83 -14.99 1.88
C GLU A 479 29.19 -15.28 3.23
N ASN A 480 28.21 -14.47 3.64
CA ASN A 480 27.51 -14.66 4.91
C ASN A 480 26.71 -15.97 4.94
N LEU A 481 25.99 -16.30 3.85
CA LEU A 481 25.18 -17.52 3.76
C LEU A 481 26.00 -18.80 3.55
N ALA A 482 27.27 -18.70 3.13
CA ALA A 482 28.14 -19.86 2.95
C ALA A 482 28.40 -20.60 4.28
N ASP A 483 28.35 -19.89 5.41
CA ASP A 483 28.50 -20.44 6.76
C ASP A 483 27.18 -20.99 7.34
N HIS A 484 26.13 -21.08 6.52
CA HIS A 484 24.75 -21.41 6.90
C HIS A 484 24.18 -22.58 6.08
N ASP A 485 23.15 -23.25 6.62
CA ASP A 485 22.44 -24.36 5.94
C ASP A 485 21.44 -23.86 4.88
N ALA A 486 21.73 -22.71 4.26
CA ALA A 486 20.89 -22.03 3.29
C ALA A 486 21.23 -22.49 1.86
N HIS A 487 20.22 -22.52 0.97
CA HIS A 487 20.45 -22.82 -0.44
C HIS A 487 20.48 -21.53 -1.26
N VAL A 488 21.61 -21.21 -1.89
CA VAL A 488 21.77 -19.96 -2.67
C VAL A 488 21.76 -20.23 -4.17
N LEU A 489 20.87 -19.54 -4.88
CA LEU A 489 20.76 -19.50 -6.33
C LEU A 489 21.03 -18.07 -6.81
N ALA A 490 22.26 -17.77 -7.22
CA ALA A 490 22.65 -16.44 -7.67
C ALA A 490 22.76 -16.35 -9.20
N LYS A 491 22.27 -15.25 -9.79
CA LYS A 491 22.45 -14.95 -11.22
C LYS A 491 22.77 -13.48 -11.45
N GLY A 492 23.96 -13.24 -12.01
CA GLY A 492 24.43 -11.92 -12.43
C GLY A 492 23.93 -11.53 -13.83
N TYR A 493 23.78 -10.23 -14.03
CA TYR A 493 23.47 -9.59 -15.30
C TYR A 493 24.38 -8.37 -15.50
N GLU A 494 24.94 -8.21 -16.70
CA GLU A 494 25.73 -7.02 -17.05
C GLU A 494 24.87 -5.75 -17.07
N GLY A 495 25.45 -4.66 -16.58
CA GLY A 495 24.87 -3.31 -16.54
C GLY A 495 24.87 -2.70 -15.14
N ARG A 496 24.55 -1.41 -15.09
CA ARG A 496 24.22 -0.67 -13.86
C ARG A 496 22.80 -1.00 -13.39
N HIS A 497 22.42 -0.52 -12.21
CA HIS A 497 21.18 -0.92 -11.52
C HIS A 497 19.93 -0.91 -12.41
N ASN A 498 19.81 0.02 -13.36
CA ASN A 498 18.62 0.18 -14.20
C ASN A 498 18.77 -0.28 -15.66
N ASP A 499 19.94 -0.73 -16.09
CA ASP A 499 20.24 -0.98 -17.51
C ASP A 499 19.51 -2.23 -18.08
N ASN A 500 19.33 -3.31 -17.30
CA ASN A 500 18.72 -4.58 -17.77
C ASN A 500 17.53 -5.07 -16.91
N SER A 501 16.68 -4.13 -16.46
CA SER A 501 15.53 -4.43 -15.59
C SER A 501 14.60 -5.51 -16.15
N ARG A 502 14.44 -5.60 -17.47
CA ARG A 502 13.59 -6.61 -18.12
C ARG A 502 14.08 -8.04 -17.87
N ALA A 503 15.38 -8.29 -17.94
CA ALA A 503 15.93 -9.63 -17.74
C ALA A 503 15.86 -10.07 -16.27
N ILE A 504 16.09 -9.15 -15.34
CA ILE A 504 15.91 -9.39 -13.90
C ILE A 504 14.44 -9.69 -13.59
N ASN A 505 13.49 -8.89 -14.06
CA ASN A 505 12.06 -9.12 -13.79
C ASN A 505 11.60 -10.48 -14.33
N ARG A 506 12.05 -10.87 -15.53
CA ARG A 506 11.75 -12.20 -16.10
C ARG A 506 12.32 -13.31 -15.22
N TRP A 507 13.57 -13.17 -14.78
CA TRP A 507 14.21 -14.17 -13.94
C TRP A 507 13.54 -14.28 -12.57
N PHE A 508 13.15 -13.16 -11.97
CA PHE A 508 12.43 -13.08 -10.71
C PHE A 508 11.12 -13.87 -10.76
N ILE A 509 10.29 -13.62 -11.79
CA ILE A 509 9.03 -14.37 -12.02
C ILE A 509 9.31 -15.85 -12.31
N THR A 510 10.39 -16.15 -13.03
CA THR A 510 10.78 -17.55 -13.30
C THR A 510 11.13 -18.30 -12.00
N GLN A 511 11.76 -17.65 -11.02
CA GLN A 511 12.04 -18.28 -9.73
C GLN A 511 10.75 -18.54 -8.94
N TYR A 512 9.81 -17.59 -8.97
CA TYR A 512 8.47 -17.82 -8.42
C TYR A 512 7.83 -19.07 -9.03
N HIS A 513 7.72 -19.13 -10.35
CA HIS A 513 7.07 -20.26 -11.02
C HIS A 513 7.77 -21.60 -10.71
N ARG A 514 9.11 -21.59 -10.65
CA ARG A 514 9.90 -22.79 -10.32
C ARG A 514 9.61 -23.27 -8.89
N ILE A 515 9.64 -22.38 -7.91
CA ILE A 515 9.42 -22.73 -6.49
C ILE A 515 7.97 -23.18 -6.28
N LEU A 516 6.99 -22.42 -6.80
CA LEU A 516 5.57 -22.75 -6.67
C LEU A 516 5.24 -24.11 -7.31
N ARG A 517 5.80 -24.41 -8.48
CA ARG A 517 5.60 -25.70 -9.15
C ARG A 517 6.29 -26.85 -8.44
N ASN A 518 7.57 -26.71 -8.13
CA ASN A 518 8.38 -27.82 -7.63
C ASN A 518 8.10 -28.15 -6.17
N ASP A 519 7.85 -27.12 -5.35
CA ASP A 519 7.84 -27.27 -3.89
C ASP A 519 6.42 -27.23 -3.32
N PHE A 520 5.47 -26.62 -4.04
CA PHE A 520 4.07 -26.50 -3.64
C PHE A 520 3.08 -27.13 -4.62
N GLY A 521 3.55 -27.73 -5.72
CA GLY A 521 2.70 -28.46 -6.68
C GLY A 521 1.71 -27.59 -7.45
N ARG A 522 1.97 -26.28 -7.59
CA ARG A 522 1.09 -25.35 -8.31
C ARG A 522 1.27 -25.47 -9.82
N GLU A 523 0.17 -25.59 -10.55
CA GLU A 523 0.13 -25.49 -12.02
C GLU A 523 -0.13 -24.03 -12.39
N LEU A 524 0.84 -23.38 -13.05
CA LEU A 524 0.87 -21.93 -13.35
C LEU A 524 0.94 -21.65 -14.84
#